data_AF-A0A956RD12-F1
#
_entry.id   AF-A0A956RD12-F1
#
_cell.length_a   1.000
_cell.length_b   1.000
_cell.length_c   1.000
_cell.angle_alpha   90.00
_cell.angle_beta   90.00
_cell.angle_gamma   90.00
#
_symmetry.space_group_name_H-M   'P 1'
#
loop_
_entity.id
_entity.type
_entity.pdbx_description
1 polymer ?
#
loop_
_entity_poly.entity_id
_entity_poly.type
_entity_poly.pdbx_seq_one_letter_code
_entity_poly.pdbx_strand_id
1 'polypeptide(L)' 'MQTLNQIFPGEVGRLVQVRIMLRLGLPDLRTHPRDEPLDDAIATRLRVALASLRRSARR' A
#
# COMPACT_ATOMS: atom_id res chain seq x y z
N MET A 1 3.96 5.06 -13.65
CA MET A 1 4.00 5.82 -12.38
C MET A 1 2.72 5.58 -11.60
N GLN A 2 2.84 5.13 -10.34
CA GLN A 2 1.72 4.84 -9.46
C GLN A 2 1.92 5.55 -8.12
N THR A 3 0.83 5.98 -7.48
CA THR A 3 0.89 6.68 -6.18
C THR A 3 0.24 5.88 -5.07
N LEU A 4 0.53 6.23 -3.80
CA LEU A 4 -0.13 5.60 -2.65
C LEU A 4 -1.66 5.86 -2.67
N ASN A 5 -2.11 7.01 -3.16
CA ASN A 5 -3.53 7.31 -3.31
C ASN A 5 -4.23 6.43 -4.35
N GLN A 6 -3.53 6.06 -5.43
CA GLN A 6 -4.06 5.13 -6.43
C GLN A 6 -4.14 3.69 -5.90
N ILE A 7 -3.17 3.25 -5.09
CA ILE A 7 -3.11 1.89 -4.55
C ILE A 7 -4.06 1.74 -3.33
N PHE A 8 -4.12 2.76 -2.48
CA PHE A 8 -4.84 2.77 -1.22
C PHE A 8 -5.76 3.99 -1.11
N PRO A 9 -6.90 4.00 -1.83
CA PRO A 9 -7.79 5.15 -1.87
C PRO A 9 -8.59 5.33 -0.56
N GLY A 10 -8.78 6.59 -0.15
CA GLY A 10 -9.63 7.01 0.98
C GLY A 10 -9.07 6.67 2.37
N GLU A 11 -9.84 7.00 3.41
CA GLU A 11 -9.44 6.79 4.81
C GLU A 11 -9.28 5.31 5.17
N VAL A 12 -10.14 4.43 4.63
CA VAL A 12 -9.98 2.97 4.78
C VAL A 12 -8.70 2.49 4.10
N GLY A 13 -8.36 3.05 2.95
CA GLY A 13 -7.11 2.79 2.26
C GLY A 13 -5.89 3.11 3.12
N ARG A 14 -5.91 4.23 3.86
CA ARG A 14 -4.82 4.60 4.79
C ARG A 14 -4.57 3.54 5.86
N LEU A 15 -5.63 3.00 6.47
CA LEU A 15 -5.49 1.93 7.47
C LEU A 15 -4.90 0.65 6.87
N VAL A 16 -5.38 0.29 5.68
CA VAL A 16 -4.88 -0.88 4.93
C VAL A 16 -3.41 -0.69 4.54
N GLN A 17 -3.04 0.52 4.11
CA GLN A 17 -1.65 0.87 3.83
C GLN A 17 -0.77 0.67 5.05
N VAL A 18 -1.12 1.23 6.21
CA VAL A 18 -0.33 1.10 7.44
C VAL A 18 -0.10 -0.38 7.77
N ARG A 19 -1.16 -1.20 7.67
CA ARG A 19 -1.06 -2.64 7.90
C ARG A 19 -0.10 -3.33 6.93
N ILE A 20 -0.18 -3.00 5.64
CA ILE A 20 0.69 -3.60 4.61
C ILE A 20 2.13 -3.12 4.75
N MET A 21 2.36 -1.85 5.06
CA MET A 21 3.69 -1.30 5.30
C MET A 21 4.38 -1.99 6.48
N LEU A 22 3.68 -2.15 7.61
CA LEU A 22 4.21 -2.88 8.76
C LEU A 22 4.54 -4.33 8.41
N ARG A 23 3.67 -4.99 7.63
CA ARG A 23 3.90 -6.36 7.15
C ARG A 23 5.11 -6.49 6.22
N LEU A 24 5.36 -5.49 5.38
CA LEU A 24 6.45 -5.49 4.41
C LEU A 24 7.75 -4.87 4.95
N GLY A 25 7.75 -4.35 6.19
CA GLY A 25 8.91 -3.67 6.77
C GLY A 25 9.27 -2.37 6.05
N LEU A 26 8.28 -1.62 5.57
CA LEU A 26 8.46 -0.37 4.83
C LEU A 26 7.94 0.85 5.63
N PRO A 27 8.58 1.22 6.75
CA PRO A 27 8.10 2.33 7.60
C PRO A 27 8.18 3.69 6.91
N ASP A 28 9.12 3.87 5.98
CA ASP A 28 9.40 5.13 5.29
C ASP A 28 8.23 5.60 4.40
N LEU A 29 7.38 4.65 3.96
CA LEU A 29 6.15 4.97 3.22
C LEU A 29 5.11 5.73 4.07
N ARG A 30 5.34 5.90 5.38
CA ARG A 30 4.46 6.68 6.27
C ARG A 30 4.62 8.17 6.02
N THR A 31 5.85 8.60 5.78
CA THR A 31 6.23 10.00 5.55
C THR A 31 6.26 10.33 4.06
N HIS A 32 6.24 9.32 3.19
CA HIS A 32 6.16 9.53 1.75
C HIS A 32 4.83 10.22 1.35
N PRO A 33 4.89 11.32 0.57
CA PRO A 33 3.69 11.99 0.09
C PRO A 33 2.81 11.07 -0.76
N ARG A 34 1.49 11.16 -0.57
CA ARG A 34 0.57 10.15 -1.13
C ARG A 34 0.27 10.34 -2.61
N ASP A 35 0.46 11.54 -3.10
CA ASP A 35 0.26 11.95 -4.50
C ASP A 35 1.57 11.89 -5.30
N GLU A 36 2.69 11.58 -4.63
CA GLU A 36 3.97 11.40 -5.30
C GLU A 36 4.08 10.02 -5.97
N PRO A 37 4.84 9.94 -7.07
CA PRO A 37 5.10 8.69 -7.74
C PRO A 37 5.99 7.79 -6.87
N LEU A 38 5.55 6.55 -6.70
CA LEU A 38 6.33 5.49 -6.09
C LEU A 38 7.25 4.85 -7.13
N ASP A 39 8.37 4.31 -6.62
CA ASP A 39 9.16 3.34 -7.35
C ASP A 39 8.31 2.13 -7.78
N ASP A 40 8.49 1.67 -9.02
CA ASP A 40 7.65 0.63 -9.63
C ASP A 40 7.80 -0.72 -8.92
N ALA A 41 8.97 -1.04 -8.36
CA ALA A 41 9.17 -2.28 -7.60
C ALA A 41 8.41 -2.22 -6.27
N ILE A 42 8.44 -1.07 -5.59
CA ILE A 42 7.67 -0.84 -4.35
C ILE A 42 6.17 -0.92 -4.64
N ALA A 43 5.69 -0.20 -5.66
CA ALA A 43 4.29 -0.20 -6.06
C ALA A 43 3.77 -1.62 -6.36
N THR A 44 4.58 -2.42 -7.06
CA THR A 44 4.25 -3.83 -7.34
C THR A 44 4.13 -4.66 -6.06
N ARG A 45 5.10 -4.55 -5.14
CA ARG A 45 5.05 -5.27 -3.85
C ARG A 45 3.81 -4.91 -3.03
N LEU A 46 3.46 -3.62 -2.98
CA LEU A 46 2.26 -3.14 -2.28
C LEU A 46 0.97 -3.73 -2.86
N ARG A 47 0.85 -3.80 -4.20
CA ARG A 47 -0.33 -4.39 -4.86
C ARG A 47 -0.45 -5.88 -4.61
N VAL A 48 0.65 -6.62 -4.65
CA VAL A 48 0.65 -8.07 -4.35
C VAL A 48 0.21 -8.31 -2.90
N ALA A 49 0.74 -7.53 -1.95
CA ALA A 49 0.34 -7.63 -0.54
C ALA A 49 -1.14 -7.26 -0.33
N LEU A 50 -1.64 -6.23 -1.02
CA LEU A 50 -3.05 -5.84 -0.98
C LEU A 50 -3.97 -6.93 -1.53
N ALA A 51 -3.60 -7.56 -2.65
CA ALA A 51 -4.36 -8.67 -3.23
C ALA A 51 -4.40 -9.89 -2.28
N SER A 52 -3.27 -10.20 -1.63
CA SER A 52 -3.19 -11.26 -0.62
C SER A 52 -4.13 -10.97 0.56
N LEU A 53 -4.13 -9.75 1.07
CA LEU A 53 -5.01 -9.34 2.18
C LEU A 53 -6.49 -9.49 1.82
N ARG A 54 -6.88 -9.05 0.61
CA ARG A 54 -8.27 -9.16 0.13
C ARG A 54 -8.71 -10.62 -0.03
N ARG A 55 -7.82 -11.51 -0.46
CA ARG A 55 -8.11 -12.95 -0.56
C ARG A 55 -8.32 -13.58 0.82
N SER A 56 -7.51 -13.20 1.81
CA SER A 56 -7.66 -13.68 3.19
C SER A 56 -8.94 -13.19 3.86
N ALA A 57 -9.42 -11.98 3.55
CA ALA A 57 -10.64 -11.44 4.13
C ALA A 57 -11.95 -12.07 3.60
N ARG A 58 -11.87 -12.89 2.54
CA ARG A 58 -13.03 -13.59 1.95
C ARG A 58 -13.20 -15.02 2.51
N ARG A 59 -12.24 -15.52 3.29
CA ARG A 59 -12.34 -16.79 4.02
C ARG A 59 -12.83 -16.53 5.44
#